data_AF-A0A7W8UE68-F1
#
_entry.id   AF-A0A7W8UE68-F1
#
_cell.length_a   1.000
_cell.length_b   1.000
_cell.length_c   1.000
_cell.angle_alpha   90.00
_cell.angle_beta   90.00
_cell.angle_gamma   90.00
#
_symmetry.space_group_name_H-M   'P 1'
#
loop_
_entity.id
_entity.type
_entity.pdbx_description
1 polymer ?
#
loop_
_entity_poly.entity_id
_entity_poly.type
_entity_poly.pdbx_seq_one_letter_code
_entity_poly.pdbx_strand_id
1 'polypeptide(L)'
;MPRAIRHSDKDALTDAAIRRAALAGAGNGTGWLTEIDTNLLRRMDATPRLQSRLFHMRAGTGGDPARLPVEVGHLMTLAPQMQREAALSTGLTYHISAAGPALSKEGITALAMIFGRNVLTFALSHIHLSPPASALLGFEDKTVQQLVEADGWAILSLWAAEGGLAPVWLRDWQDKQEDGSISLNRSAAITIGAAVATVLVEASEGAEL
;
A
#
# COMPACT_ATOMS: atom_id res chain seq x y z
N MET A 1 37.09 3.42 -17.48
CA MET A 1 36.12 2.41 -17.01
C MET A 1 35.47 2.87 -15.68
N PRO A 2 34.34 3.62 -15.68
CA PRO A 2 33.71 4.10 -14.44
C PRO A 2 32.22 3.72 -14.28
N ARG A 3 31.72 2.68 -14.96
CA ARG A 3 30.27 2.40 -15.06
C ARG A 3 29.71 1.60 -13.87
N ALA A 4 30.53 0.80 -13.18
CA ALA A 4 30.11 -0.06 -12.08
C ALA A 4 29.86 0.69 -10.75
N ILE A 5 30.67 1.72 -10.45
CA ILE A 5 30.58 2.49 -9.18
C ILE A 5 29.27 3.29 -9.11
N ARG A 6 28.78 3.79 -10.25
CA ARG A 6 27.51 4.54 -10.29
C ARG A 6 26.26 3.69 -10.07
N HIS A 7 26.31 2.40 -10.41
CA HIS A 7 25.17 1.49 -10.23
C HIS A 7 25.05 1.07 -8.76
N SER A 8 26.18 0.74 -8.11
CA SER A 8 26.18 0.40 -6.68
C SER A 8 25.70 1.55 -5.79
N ASP A 9 26.01 2.79 -6.18
CA ASP A 9 25.56 3.97 -5.43
C ASP A 9 24.05 4.23 -5.60
N LYS A 10 23.48 3.98 -6.79
CA LYS A 10 22.02 4.08 -7.01
C LYS A 10 21.29 3.00 -6.20
N ASP A 11 21.78 1.77 -6.22
CA ASP A 11 21.18 0.66 -5.47
C ASP A 11 21.23 0.91 -3.96
N ALA A 12 22.36 1.40 -3.43
CA ALA A 12 22.49 1.74 -2.01
C ALA A 12 21.55 2.86 -1.58
N LEU A 13 21.29 3.86 -2.44
CA LEU A 13 20.34 4.93 -2.17
C LEU A 13 18.90 4.44 -2.17
N THR A 14 18.54 3.56 -3.12
CA THR A 14 17.22 2.91 -3.19
C THR A 14 16.95 2.07 -1.95
N ASP A 15 17.90 1.21 -1.59
CA ASP A 15 17.90 0.41 -0.36
C ASP A 15 17.67 1.28 0.88
N ALA A 16 18.40 2.39 0.99
CA ALA A 16 18.26 3.32 2.11
C ALA A 16 16.90 4.03 2.11
N ALA A 17 16.30 4.28 0.95
CA ALA A 17 14.95 4.85 0.84
C ALA A 17 13.90 3.82 1.31
N ILE A 18 13.99 2.57 0.87
CA ILE A 18 13.08 1.48 1.28
C ILE A 18 13.13 1.29 2.80
N ARG A 19 14.32 1.18 3.39
CA ARG A 19 14.48 1.01 4.84
C ARG A 19 13.91 2.17 5.64
N ARG A 20 14.08 3.41 5.16
CA ARG A 20 13.50 4.60 5.79
C ARG A 20 11.98 4.62 5.70
N ALA A 21 11.43 4.30 4.53
CA ALA A 21 9.98 4.26 4.33
C ALA A 21 9.32 3.15 5.17
N ALA A 22 9.93 1.97 5.23
CA ALA A 22 9.50 0.87 6.08
C ALA A 22 9.52 1.23 7.57
N LEU A 23 10.57 1.91 8.01
CA LEU A 23 10.66 2.36 9.40
C LEU A 23 9.55 3.37 9.73
N ALA A 24 9.25 4.29 8.82
CA ALA A 24 8.17 5.26 8.97
C ALA A 24 6.79 4.58 9.07
N GLY A 25 6.47 3.66 8.15
CA GLY A 25 5.19 2.95 8.12
C GLY A 25 4.98 1.94 9.26
N ALA A 26 6.05 1.55 9.94
CA ALA A 26 5.96 0.72 11.14
C ALA A 26 5.62 1.52 12.42
N GLY A 27 5.58 2.86 12.32
CA GLY A 27 5.25 3.78 13.41
C GLY A 27 6.23 3.72 14.59
N ASN A 28 5.77 4.15 15.77
CA ASN A 28 6.58 4.20 17.01
C ASN A 28 6.10 3.23 18.11
N GLY A 29 5.16 2.33 17.84
CA GLY A 29 4.56 1.52 18.91
C GLY A 29 5.34 0.27 19.33
N THR A 30 6.68 0.32 19.37
CA THR A 30 7.46 -0.71 20.10
C THR A 30 7.24 -0.48 21.59
N GLY A 31 6.85 -1.50 22.37
CA GLY A 31 6.31 -1.33 23.74
C GLY A 31 7.11 -0.48 24.73
N TRP A 32 8.43 -0.31 24.56
CA TRP A 32 9.22 0.60 25.40
C TRP A 32 9.09 2.09 25.02
N LEU A 33 8.66 2.39 23.78
CA LEU A 33 8.41 3.76 23.31
C LEU A 33 7.07 4.29 23.82
N THR A 34 6.08 3.44 24.12
CA THR A 34 4.77 3.88 24.64
C THR A 34 4.86 4.47 26.05
N GLU A 35 5.98 4.27 26.74
CA GLU A 35 6.30 4.83 28.06
C GLU A 35 7.01 6.19 27.98
N ILE A 36 7.39 6.63 26.79
CA ILE A 36 8.14 7.87 26.56
C ILE A 36 7.16 9.00 26.20
N ASP A 37 7.42 10.19 26.73
CA ASP A 37 6.69 11.41 26.37
C ASP A 37 6.67 11.64 24.85
N THR A 38 5.50 12.00 24.29
CA THR A 38 5.29 12.14 22.84
C THR A 38 6.11 13.26 22.19
N ASN A 39 6.41 14.34 22.92
CA ASN A 39 7.28 15.41 22.42
C ASN A 39 8.74 14.99 22.44
N LEU A 40 9.16 14.24 23.46
CA LEU A 40 10.48 13.64 23.54
C LEU A 40 10.68 12.59 22.43
N LEU A 41 9.69 11.73 22.20
CA LEU A 41 9.68 10.76 21.09
C LEU A 41 9.86 11.47 19.75
N ARG A 42 9.10 12.52 19.47
CA ARG A 42 9.21 13.28 18.21
C ARG A 42 10.62 13.86 17.99
N ARG A 43 11.28 14.31 19.06
CA ARG A 43 12.67 14.81 19.01
C ARG A 43 13.69 13.69 18.85
N MET A 44 13.45 12.54 19.46
CA MET A 44 14.35 11.38 19.37
C MET A 44 14.22 10.64 18.04
N ASP A 45 13.02 10.59 17.46
CA ASP A 45 12.71 9.97 16.16
C ASP A 45 13.47 10.67 15.02
N ALA A 46 13.82 11.95 15.21
CA ALA A 46 14.69 12.71 14.32
C ALA A 46 16.18 12.36 14.45
N THR A 47 16.59 11.51 15.40
CA THR A 47 18.01 11.16 15.58
C THR A 47 18.40 9.89 14.80
N PRO A 48 19.50 9.91 14.01
CA PRO A 48 19.95 8.74 13.25
C PRO A 48 20.21 7.50 14.11
N ARG A 49 20.67 7.71 15.35
CA ARG A 49 20.96 6.62 16.30
C ARG A 49 19.68 5.89 16.73
N LEU A 50 18.59 6.60 17.01
CA LEU A 50 17.33 5.96 17.36
C LEU A 50 16.74 5.23 16.15
N GLN A 51 16.73 5.88 14.97
CA GLN A 51 16.22 5.28 13.74
C GLN A 51 16.95 3.97 13.41
N SER A 52 18.28 3.94 13.50
CA SER A 52 19.07 2.73 13.32
C SER A 52 18.72 1.63 14.32
N ARG A 53 18.57 1.97 15.61
CA ARG A 53 18.21 1.01 16.65
C ARG A 53 16.80 0.42 16.45
N LEU A 54 15.82 1.25 16.11
CA LEU A 54 14.45 0.82 15.82
C LEU A 54 14.41 -0.07 14.59
N PHE A 55 15.14 0.31 13.54
CA PHE A 55 15.26 -0.51 12.34
C PHE A 55 15.85 -1.89 12.67
N HIS A 56 17.00 -1.95 13.37
CA HIS A 56 17.63 -3.23 13.72
C HIS A 56 16.74 -4.13 14.58
N MET A 57 15.99 -3.55 15.53
CA MET A 57 15.02 -4.30 16.33
C MET A 57 13.95 -4.97 15.45
N ARG A 58 13.34 -4.19 14.54
CA ARG A 58 12.28 -4.69 13.65
C ARG A 58 12.82 -5.66 12.61
N ALA A 59 13.99 -5.39 12.04
CA ALA A 59 14.65 -6.27 11.09
C ALA A 59 15.04 -7.62 11.71
N GLY A 60 15.34 -7.66 13.01
CA GLY A 60 15.57 -8.91 13.73
C GLY A 60 14.36 -9.85 13.74
N THR A 61 13.15 -9.31 13.68
CA THR A 61 11.90 -10.09 13.62
C THR A 61 11.32 -10.22 12.20
N GLY A 62 11.46 -9.18 11.38
CA GLY A 62 10.73 -9.03 10.12
C GLY A 62 11.60 -9.02 8.87
N GLY A 63 12.90 -9.26 8.99
CA GLY A 63 13.85 -9.18 7.88
C GLY A 63 14.13 -7.76 7.40
N ASP A 64 15.04 -7.64 6.42
CA ASP A 64 15.37 -6.35 5.79
C ASP A 64 14.45 -6.12 4.58
N PRO A 65 13.59 -5.08 4.58
CA PRO A 65 12.63 -4.83 3.49
C PRO A 65 13.32 -4.49 2.16
N ALA A 66 14.58 -4.04 2.17
CA ALA A 66 15.34 -3.80 0.95
C ALA A 66 15.74 -5.09 0.20
N ARG A 67 15.58 -6.27 0.83
CA ARG A 67 15.85 -7.57 0.21
C ARG A 67 14.61 -8.23 -0.42
N LEU A 68 13.46 -7.56 -0.35
CA LEU A 68 12.19 -8.03 -0.91
C LEU A 68 12.14 -7.79 -2.43
N PRO A 69 11.15 -8.39 -3.14
CA PRO A 69 10.90 -8.06 -4.54
C PRO A 69 10.76 -6.55 -4.76
N VAL A 70 11.23 -6.07 -5.92
CA VAL A 70 11.33 -4.63 -6.27
C VAL A 70 9.98 -3.94 -6.11
N GLU A 71 8.91 -4.61 -6.48
CA GLU A 71 7.53 -4.12 -6.44
C GLU A 71 7.11 -3.75 -5.02
N VAL A 72 7.46 -4.58 -4.03
CA VAL A 72 7.12 -4.36 -2.62
C VAL A 72 7.91 -3.16 -2.08
N GLY A 73 9.21 -3.11 -2.38
CA GLY A 73 10.06 -1.96 -2.04
C GLY A 73 9.52 -0.66 -2.65
N HIS A 74 9.11 -0.70 -3.91
CA HIS A 74 8.57 0.45 -4.63
C HIS A 74 7.30 0.98 -3.94
N LEU A 75 6.33 0.11 -3.69
CA LEU A 75 5.08 0.47 -3.02
C LEU A 75 5.32 1.14 -1.66
N MET A 76 6.27 0.63 -0.88
CA MET A 76 6.64 1.21 0.41
C MET A 76 7.25 2.61 0.29
N THR A 77 8.01 2.87 -0.78
CA THR A 77 8.66 4.18 -1.00
C THR A 77 7.77 5.24 -1.63
N LEU A 78 6.57 4.89 -2.11
CA LEU A 78 5.62 5.84 -2.65
C LEU A 78 5.22 6.91 -1.62
N ALA A 79 4.89 8.11 -2.11
CA ALA A 79 4.28 9.13 -1.28
C ALA A 79 2.96 8.61 -0.66
N PRO A 80 2.59 9.03 0.57
CA PRO A 80 1.38 8.53 1.24
C PRO A 80 0.10 8.66 0.41
N GLN A 81 -0.02 9.71 -0.40
CA GLN A 81 -1.16 9.91 -1.30
C GLN A 81 -1.20 8.86 -2.41
N MET A 82 -0.04 8.48 -2.96
CA MET A 82 0.05 7.43 -4.00
C MET A 82 -0.18 6.04 -3.42
N GLN A 83 0.27 5.79 -2.19
CA GLN A 83 -0.08 4.55 -1.46
C GLN A 83 -1.59 4.45 -1.25
N ARG A 84 -2.22 5.56 -0.86
CA ARG A 84 -3.68 5.64 -0.74
C ARG A 84 -4.38 5.42 -2.07
N GLU A 85 -3.88 6.01 -3.16
CA GLU A 85 -4.43 5.78 -4.51
C GLU A 85 -4.33 4.31 -4.93
N ALA A 86 -3.22 3.64 -4.60
CA ALA A 86 -3.04 2.21 -4.80
C ALA A 86 -4.04 1.37 -3.96
N ALA A 87 -4.25 1.75 -2.70
CA ALA A 87 -5.26 1.11 -1.84
C ALA A 87 -6.67 1.29 -2.42
N LEU A 88 -7.05 2.51 -2.79
CA LEU A 88 -8.33 2.77 -3.43
C LEU A 88 -8.48 2.01 -4.77
N SER A 89 -7.41 1.89 -5.55
CA SER A 89 -7.40 1.13 -6.81
C SER A 89 -7.66 -0.35 -6.58
N THR A 90 -6.96 -0.97 -5.62
CA THR A 90 -7.18 -2.38 -5.27
C THR A 90 -8.58 -2.61 -4.69
N GLY A 91 -8.99 -1.77 -3.74
CA GLY A 91 -10.30 -1.86 -3.09
C GLY A 91 -11.46 -1.66 -4.06
N LEU A 92 -11.40 -0.63 -4.92
CA LEU A 92 -12.45 -0.40 -5.90
C LEU A 92 -12.51 -1.52 -6.92
N THR A 93 -11.35 -2.01 -7.39
CA THR A 93 -11.30 -3.19 -8.29
C THR A 93 -11.95 -4.41 -7.66
N TYR A 94 -11.73 -4.63 -6.36
CA TYR A 94 -12.36 -5.74 -5.65
C TYR A 94 -13.88 -5.61 -5.62
N HIS A 95 -14.40 -4.40 -5.35
CA HIS A 95 -15.84 -4.17 -5.16
C HIS A 95 -16.61 -3.79 -6.43
N ILE A 96 -15.96 -3.50 -7.56
CA ILE A 96 -16.60 -2.90 -8.74
C ILE A 96 -17.75 -3.76 -9.31
N SER A 97 -17.69 -5.09 -9.18
CA SER A 97 -18.79 -5.98 -9.60
C SER A 97 -20.10 -5.72 -8.83
N ALA A 98 -20.00 -5.18 -7.61
CA ALA A 98 -21.14 -4.81 -6.79
C ALA A 98 -21.81 -3.50 -7.25
N ALA A 99 -21.23 -2.76 -8.20
CA ALA A 99 -21.92 -1.63 -8.82
C ALA A 99 -23.09 -2.08 -9.72
N GLY A 100 -23.14 -3.38 -10.04
CA GLY A 100 -24.18 -3.99 -10.84
C GLY A 100 -23.74 -4.30 -12.28
N PRO A 101 -24.64 -4.93 -13.06
CA PRO A 101 -24.31 -5.45 -14.39
C PRO A 101 -24.07 -4.36 -15.44
N ALA A 102 -24.49 -3.12 -15.17
CA ALA A 102 -24.27 -1.99 -16.05
C ALA A 102 -24.08 -0.71 -15.24
N LEU A 103 -23.01 0.03 -15.53
CA LEU A 103 -22.76 1.36 -15.00
C LEU A 103 -23.31 2.40 -15.98
N SER A 104 -24.20 3.28 -15.50
CA SER A 104 -24.62 4.44 -16.28
C SER A 104 -23.47 5.44 -16.42
N LYS A 105 -23.56 6.34 -17.40
CA LYS A 105 -22.58 7.42 -17.57
C LYS A 105 -22.51 8.30 -16.32
N GLU A 106 -23.66 8.53 -15.69
CA GLU A 106 -23.80 9.27 -14.44
C GLU A 106 -23.10 8.54 -13.30
N GLY A 107 -23.26 7.21 -13.20
CA GLY A 107 -22.56 6.38 -12.22
C GLY A 107 -21.04 6.38 -12.39
N ILE A 108 -20.54 6.29 -13.63
CA ILE A 108 -19.10 6.42 -13.94
C ILE A 108 -18.58 7.80 -13.50
N THR A 109 -19.35 8.85 -13.77
CA THR A 109 -18.97 10.22 -13.40
C THR A 109 -18.94 10.39 -11.88
N ALA A 110 -19.94 9.85 -11.17
CA ALA A 110 -20.01 9.88 -9.71
C ALA A 110 -18.82 9.13 -9.08
N LEU A 111 -18.52 7.91 -9.54
CA LEU A 111 -17.37 7.14 -9.06
C LEU A 111 -16.04 7.87 -9.30
N ALA A 112 -15.87 8.52 -10.46
CA ALA A 112 -14.67 9.29 -10.77
C ALA A 112 -14.51 10.51 -9.86
N MET A 113 -15.61 11.14 -9.43
CA MET A 113 -15.60 12.24 -8.47
C MET A 113 -15.28 11.78 -7.04
N ILE A 114 -15.75 10.60 -6.65
CA ILE A 114 -15.56 10.03 -5.31
C ILE A 114 -14.15 9.48 -5.13
N PHE A 115 -13.72 8.60 -6.03
CA PHE A 115 -12.47 7.84 -5.90
C PHE A 115 -11.32 8.42 -6.72
N GLY A 116 -11.61 9.33 -7.65
CA GLY A 116 -10.63 9.84 -8.60
C GLY A 116 -10.65 9.08 -9.92
N ARG A 117 -10.30 9.79 -11.00
CA ARG A 117 -10.34 9.25 -12.37
C ARG A 117 -9.35 8.11 -12.59
N ASN A 118 -8.15 8.20 -12.02
CA ASN A 118 -7.11 7.18 -12.17
C ASN A 118 -7.55 5.86 -11.52
N VAL A 119 -8.03 5.94 -10.28
CA VAL A 119 -8.55 4.80 -9.51
C VAL A 119 -9.69 4.10 -10.26
N LEU A 120 -10.66 4.86 -10.77
CA LEU A 120 -11.75 4.29 -11.56
C LEU A 120 -11.26 3.66 -12.87
N THR A 121 -10.34 4.31 -13.57
CA THR A 121 -9.77 3.80 -14.83
C THR A 121 -9.03 2.49 -14.61
N PHE A 122 -8.26 2.40 -13.52
CA PHE A 122 -7.60 1.17 -13.10
C PHE A 122 -8.65 0.07 -12.82
N ALA A 123 -9.64 0.37 -11.99
CA ALA A 123 -10.66 -0.60 -11.59
C ALA A 123 -11.48 -1.15 -12.76
N LEU A 124 -11.86 -0.28 -13.72
CA LEU A 124 -12.59 -0.70 -14.92
C LEU A 124 -11.71 -1.55 -15.85
N SER A 125 -10.42 -1.23 -15.98
CA SER A 125 -9.47 -2.04 -16.78
C SER A 125 -9.27 -3.43 -16.18
N HIS A 126 -9.42 -3.56 -14.86
CA HIS A 126 -9.21 -4.81 -14.12
C HIS A 126 -10.50 -5.42 -13.56
N ILE A 127 -11.67 -5.05 -14.10
CA ILE A 127 -12.98 -5.51 -13.61
C ILE A 127 -13.11 -7.04 -13.58
N HIS A 128 -12.43 -7.73 -14.50
CA HIS A 128 -12.42 -9.19 -14.59
C HIS A 128 -11.74 -9.88 -13.38
N LEU A 129 -10.99 -9.13 -12.56
CA LEU A 129 -10.38 -9.62 -11.32
C LEU A 129 -11.33 -9.52 -10.12
N SER A 130 -12.40 -8.73 -10.25
CA SER A 130 -13.39 -8.53 -9.18
C SER A 130 -14.11 -9.85 -8.88
N PRO A 131 -14.16 -10.30 -7.62
CA PRO A 131 -14.98 -11.45 -7.25
C PRO A 131 -16.46 -11.16 -7.52
N PRO A 132 -17.28 -12.20 -7.73
CA PRO A 132 -18.72 -12.04 -7.87
C PRO A 132 -19.33 -11.40 -6.62
N ALA A 133 -20.12 -10.34 -6.81
CA ALA A 133 -20.84 -9.69 -5.73
C ALA A 133 -22.20 -10.37 -5.47
N SER A 134 -22.50 -10.65 -4.20
CA SER A 134 -23.81 -11.18 -3.77
C SER A 134 -24.86 -10.08 -3.55
N ALA A 135 -24.44 -8.82 -3.48
CA ALA A 135 -25.31 -7.66 -3.25
C ALA A 135 -24.78 -6.45 -4.01
N LEU A 136 -25.69 -5.52 -4.33
CA LEU A 136 -25.32 -4.24 -4.92
C LEU A 136 -24.85 -3.26 -3.83
N LEU A 137 -23.81 -2.49 -4.13
CA LEU A 137 -23.28 -1.46 -3.25
C LEU A 137 -23.60 -0.06 -3.80
N GLY A 138 -24.11 0.80 -2.91
CA GLY A 138 -24.25 2.23 -3.19
C GLY A 138 -22.96 2.96 -2.86
N PHE A 139 -22.08 3.13 -3.84
CA PHE A 139 -20.78 3.80 -3.65
C PHE A 139 -20.85 5.27 -3.23
N GLU A 140 -22.02 5.90 -3.31
CA GLU A 140 -22.26 7.24 -2.77
C GLU A 140 -22.32 7.25 -1.23
N ASP A 141 -22.55 6.10 -0.60
CA ASP A 141 -22.51 5.93 0.86
C ASP A 141 -21.06 6.02 1.36
N LYS A 142 -20.82 6.90 2.34
CA LYS A 142 -19.51 7.05 2.99
C LYS A 142 -19.01 5.77 3.63
N THR A 143 -19.91 4.95 4.17
CA THR A 143 -19.57 3.65 4.78
C THR A 143 -19.00 2.71 3.73
N VAL A 144 -19.59 2.71 2.53
CA VAL A 144 -19.08 1.91 1.40
C VAL A 144 -17.75 2.46 0.91
N GLN A 145 -17.56 3.79 0.89
CA GLN A 145 -16.28 4.39 0.52
C GLN A 145 -15.16 4.01 1.52
N GLN A 146 -15.46 4.03 2.82
CA GLN A 146 -14.53 3.60 3.87
C GLN A 146 -14.20 2.11 3.76
N LEU A 147 -15.20 1.26 3.52
CA LEU A 147 -15.02 -0.17 3.27
C LEU A 147 -14.09 -0.42 2.08
N VAL A 148 -14.31 0.28 0.96
CA VAL A 148 -13.46 0.18 -0.23
C VAL A 148 -12.01 0.52 0.09
N GLU A 149 -11.77 1.61 0.82
CA GLU A 149 -10.41 2.01 1.20
C GLU A 149 -9.77 0.98 2.15
N ALA A 150 -10.49 0.56 3.18
CA ALA A 150 -10.01 -0.40 4.18
C ALA A 150 -9.67 -1.77 3.56
N ASP A 151 -10.55 -2.29 2.69
CA ASP A 151 -10.29 -3.50 1.93
C ASP A 151 -9.10 -3.34 0.98
N GLY A 152 -8.91 -2.16 0.40
CA GLY A 152 -7.72 -1.83 -0.38
C GLY A 152 -6.43 -1.99 0.42
N TRP A 153 -6.37 -1.44 1.63
CA TRP A 153 -5.21 -1.60 2.53
C TRP A 153 -4.99 -3.06 2.95
N ALA A 154 -6.06 -3.82 3.17
CA ALA A 154 -5.99 -5.24 3.48
C ALA A 154 -5.45 -6.05 2.28
N ILE A 155 -5.91 -5.76 1.06
CA ILE A 155 -5.43 -6.39 -0.17
C ILE A 155 -3.94 -6.12 -0.38
N LEU A 156 -3.50 -4.85 -0.26
CA LEU A 156 -2.07 -4.51 -0.39
C LEU A 156 -1.22 -5.19 0.69
N SER A 157 -1.72 -5.26 1.93
CA SER A 157 -1.01 -5.93 3.03
C SER A 157 -0.87 -7.43 2.77
N LEU A 158 -1.93 -8.08 2.29
CA LEU A 158 -1.93 -9.50 1.96
C LEU A 158 -0.97 -9.81 0.81
N TRP A 159 -0.99 -9.01 -0.25
CA TRP A 159 -0.07 -9.14 -1.37
C TRP A 159 1.40 -8.91 -0.93
N ALA A 160 1.67 -7.87 -0.15
CA ALA A 160 3.02 -7.60 0.34
C ALA A 160 3.54 -8.72 1.27
N ALA A 161 2.66 -9.30 2.10
CA ALA A 161 2.98 -10.45 2.92
C ALA A 161 3.29 -11.71 2.08
N GLU A 162 2.58 -11.93 0.97
CA GLU A 162 2.90 -12.99 0.00
C GLU A 162 4.30 -12.76 -0.62
N GLY A 163 4.69 -11.50 -0.82
CA GLY A 163 6.03 -11.09 -1.23
C GLY A 163 7.10 -11.19 -0.13
N GLY A 164 6.75 -11.65 1.09
CA GLY A 164 7.66 -11.85 2.21
C GLY A 164 7.78 -10.67 3.17
N LEU A 165 6.99 -9.59 3.00
CA LEU A 165 7.01 -8.46 3.93
C LEU A 165 6.36 -8.84 5.27
N ALA A 166 7.12 -8.75 6.35
CA ALA A 166 6.62 -9.05 7.67
C ALA A 166 5.61 -7.99 8.18
N PRO A 167 4.56 -8.40 8.92
CA PRO A 167 3.53 -7.48 9.46
C PRO A 167 4.07 -6.34 10.32
N VAL A 168 5.24 -6.50 10.94
CA VAL A 168 5.90 -5.46 11.76
C VAL A 168 6.18 -4.18 10.97
N TRP A 169 6.25 -4.26 9.64
CA TRP A 169 6.49 -3.14 8.74
C TRP A 169 5.22 -2.43 8.26
N LEU A 170 4.04 -2.99 8.54
CA LEU A 170 2.75 -2.58 7.95
C LEU A 170 1.77 -2.00 8.97
N ARG A 171 2.25 -1.52 10.12
CA ARG A 171 1.37 -1.06 11.20
C ARG A 171 0.42 0.04 10.76
N ASP A 172 0.93 1.06 10.07
CA ASP A 172 0.10 2.15 9.55
C ASP A 172 -0.94 1.68 8.53
N TRP A 173 -0.75 0.51 7.90
CA TRP A 173 -1.73 -0.07 6.98
C TRP A 173 -2.76 -0.90 7.74
N GLN A 174 -2.34 -1.59 8.80
CA GLN A 174 -3.24 -2.34 9.70
C GLN A 174 -4.25 -1.42 10.37
N ASP A 175 -3.79 -0.25 10.86
CA ASP A 175 -4.68 0.74 11.48
C ASP A 175 -5.74 1.28 10.49
N LYS A 176 -5.49 1.20 9.18
CA LYS A 176 -6.45 1.61 8.13
C LYS A 176 -7.38 0.50 7.67
N GLN A 177 -7.26 -0.72 8.21
CA GLN A 177 -8.09 -1.88 7.87
C GLN A 177 -9.29 -2.07 8.79
N GLU A 178 -9.45 -1.25 9.84
CA GLU A 178 -10.48 -1.46 10.88
C GLU A 178 -11.91 -1.54 10.32
N ASP A 179 -12.21 -0.79 9.26
CA ASP A 179 -13.52 -0.76 8.61
C ASP A 179 -13.67 -1.79 7.45
N GLY A 180 -12.70 -2.70 7.30
CA GLY A 180 -12.63 -3.66 6.20
C GLY A 180 -13.54 -4.89 6.34
N SER A 181 -13.72 -5.60 5.23
CA SER A 181 -14.39 -6.88 5.15
C SER A 181 -13.63 -7.94 5.95
N ILE A 182 -14.37 -8.68 6.80
CA ILE A 182 -13.81 -9.75 7.65
C ILE A 182 -13.21 -10.92 6.83
N SER A 183 -13.63 -11.10 5.57
CA SER A 183 -13.16 -12.21 4.72
C SER A 183 -13.02 -11.81 3.25
N LEU A 184 -11.82 -11.38 2.85
CA LEU A 184 -11.46 -11.21 1.45
C LEU A 184 -11.21 -12.56 0.77
N ASN A 185 -11.58 -12.69 -0.50
CA ASN A 185 -11.14 -13.81 -1.32
C ASN A 185 -9.64 -13.67 -1.57
N ARG A 186 -8.84 -14.51 -0.90
CA ARG A 186 -7.37 -14.45 -0.94
C ARG A 186 -6.80 -14.49 -2.36
N SER A 187 -7.35 -15.33 -3.24
CA SER A 187 -6.85 -15.43 -4.62
C SER A 187 -7.09 -14.15 -5.39
N ALA A 188 -8.31 -13.59 -5.34
CA ALA A 188 -8.62 -12.35 -6.02
C ALA A 188 -7.80 -11.19 -5.45
N ALA A 189 -7.69 -11.09 -4.13
CA ALA A 189 -6.90 -10.06 -3.45
C ALA A 189 -5.42 -10.08 -3.89
N ILE A 190 -4.77 -11.25 -3.88
CA ILE A 190 -3.36 -11.35 -4.31
C ILE A 190 -3.20 -10.94 -5.78
N THR A 191 -4.08 -11.38 -6.68
CA THR A 191 -4.01 -11.02 -8.11
C THR A 191 -4.26 -9.53 -8.34
N ILE A 192 -5.21 -8.91 -7.64
CA ILE A 192 -5.48 -7.47 -7.71
C ILE A 192 -4.28 -6.67 -7.17
N GLY A 193 -3.72 -7.08 -6.03
CA GLY A 193 -2.52 -6.45 -5.46
C GLY A 193 -1.33 -6.50 -6.42
N ALA A 194 -1.11 -7.64 -7.07
CA ALA A 194 -0.06 -7.78 -8.09
C ALA A 194 -0.29 -6.86 -9.29
N ALA A 195 -1.52 -6.75 -9.80
CA ALA A 195 -1.85 -5.88 -10.92
C ALA A 195 -1.57 -4.40 -10.62
N VAL A 196 -1.92 -3.93 -9.42
CA VAL A 196 -1.59 -2.56 -9.00
C VAL A 196 -0.08 -2.36 -8.90
N ALA A 197 0.64 -3.32 -8.32
CA ALA A 197 2.08 -3.24 -8.18
C ALA A 197 2.81 -3.16 -9.53
N THR A 198 2.38 -3.94 -10.53
CA THR A 198 2.93 -3.88 -11.90
C THR A 198 2.75 -2.50 -12.51
N VAL A 199 1.54 -1.93 -12.46
CA VAL A 199 1.26 -0.60 -13.03
C VAL A 199 2.08 0.50 -12.34
N LEU A 200 2.31 0.39 -11.02
CA LEU A 200 3.13 1.35 -10.28
C LEU A 200 4.61 1.29 -10.69
N VAL A 201 5.16 0.09 -10.90
CA VAL A 201 6.53 -0.07 -11.38
C VAL A 201 6.67 0.50 -12.80
N GLU A 202 5.77 0.17 -13.71
CA GLU A 202 5.77 0.69 -15.09
C GLU A 202 5.68 2.22 -15.14
N ALA A 203 4.82 2.82 -14.30
CA ALA A 203 4.69 4.28 -14.20
C ALA A 203 5.99 4.94 -13.71
N SER A 204 6.75 4.27 -12.85
CA SER A 204 8.02 4.79 -12.35
C SER A 204 9.16 4.69 -13.37
N GLU A 205 9.18 3.64 -14.19
CA GLU A 205 10.16 3.45 -15.26
C GLU A 205 9.91 4.41 -16.43
N GLY A 206 8.63 4.67 -16.74
CA GLY A 206 8.23 5.63 -17.78
C GLY A 206 8.53 7.10 -17.43
N ALA A 207 8.77 7.42 -16.16
CA ALA A 207 9.16 8.76 -15.70
C ALA A 207 10.67 9.02 -15.76
N GLU A 208 11.50 7.99 -16.02
CA GLU A 208 12.96 8.10 -16.15
C GLU A 208 13.46 8.26 -17.61
N LEU A 209 12.55 8.43 -18.60
CA LEU A 209 12.84 8.66 -20.04
C LEU A 209 12.54 10.10 -20.49
#